data_AF-A0A6V8KJ89-F1
#
_entry.id   AF-A0A6V8KJ89-F1
#
_cell.length_a   1.000
_cell.length_b   1.000
_cell.length_c   1.000
_cell.angle_alpha   90.00
_cell.angle_beta   90.00
_cell.angle_gamma   90.00
#
_symmetry.space_group_name_H-M   'P 1'
#
loop_
_entity.id
_entity.type
_entity.pdbx_description
1 polymer ?
#
loop_
_entity_poly.entity_id
_entity_poly.type
_entity_poly.pdbx_seq_one_letter_code
_entity_poly.pdbx_strand_id
1 'polypeptide(L)' 'MGFGQLIRTIAATFGTPKPFTVPRWVLAVAPYMHLMIGVTMRVSSDKARRELGWQPVYPTVLEGLRAQASAQV' A
#
# COMPACT_ATOMS: atom_id res chain seq x y z
N MET A 1 -4.33 6.47 2.55
CA MET A 1 -4.94 5.19 2.11
C MET A 1 -4.68 4.16 3.20
N GLY A 2 -5.69 3.41 3.64
CA GLY A 2 -5.49 2.37 4.67
C GLY A 2 -5.03 1.03 4.06
N PHE A 3 -4.45 0.15 4.87
CA PHE A 3 -3.88 -1.14 4.43
C PHE A 3 -4.86 -1.99 3.61
N GLY A 4 -6.10 -2.18 4.09
CA GLY A 4 -7.09 -2.99 3.37
C GLY A 4 -7.50 -2.42 2.01
N GLN A 5 -7.45 -1.09 1.83
CA GLN A 5 -7.67 -0.50 0.51
C GLN A 5 -6.48 -0.76 -0.41
N LEU A 6 -5.24 -0.65 0.08
CA LEU A 6 -4.04 -0.93 -0.70
C LEU A 6 -4.06 -2.36 -1.27
N ILE A 7 -4.37 -3.35 -0.43
CA ILE A 7 -4.45 -4.76 -0.83
C ILE A 7 -5.50 -4.99 -1.92
N ARG A 8 -6.68 -4.35 -1.82
CA ARG A 8 -7.71 -4.45 -2.86
C ARG A 8 -7.28 -3.79 -4.17
N THR A 9 -6.60 -2.64 -4.11
CA THR A 9 -6.08 -1.96 -5.30
C THR A 9 -5.02 -2.81 -6.01
N ILE A 10 -4.14 -3.48 -5.25
CA ILE A 10 -3.17 -4.43 -5.81
C ILE A 10 -3.92 -5.56 -6.51
N ALA A 11 -4.82 -6.26 -5.81
CA ALA A 11 -5.57 -7.37 -6.40
C ALA A 11 -6.31 -6.98 -7.69
N ALA A 12 -6.94 -5.80 -7.70
CA ALA A 12 -7.61 -5.26 -8.88
C ALA A 12 -6.64 -4.94 -10.03
N THR A 13 -5.46 -4.40 -9.72
CA THR A 13 -4.44 -4.04 -10.73
C THR A 13 -3.85 -5.27 -11.41
N PHE A 14 -3.65 -6.35 -10.66
CA PHE A 14 -3.07 -7.60 -11.15
C PHE A 14 -4.12 -8.63 -11.61
N GLY A 15 -5.42 -8.30 -11.55
CA GLY A 15 -6.50 -9.20 -11.98
C GLY A 15 -6.64 -10.46 -11.10
N THR A 16 -6.19 -10.43 -9.84
CA THR A 16 -6.25 -11.58 -8.95
C THR A 16 -7.58 -11.63 -8.18
N PRO A 17 -7.99 -12.81 -7.66
CA PRO A 17 -9.23 -12.95 -6.89
C PRO A 17 -9.30 -11.98 -5.71
N LYS A 18 -10.52 -11.50 -5.42
CA LYS A 18 -10.76 -10.53 -4.34
C LYS A 18 -10.31 -11.11 -2.98
N PRO A 19 -9.42 -10.43 -2.24
CA PRO A 19 -8.97 -10.88 -0.93
C PRO A 19 -10.12 -10.96 0.07
N PHE A 20 -10.14 -12.03 0.88
CA PHE A 20 -11.12 -12.19 1.97
C PHE A 20 -10.87 -11.18 3.09
N THR A 21 -11.95 -10.72 3.74
CA THR A 21 -11.85 -9.85 4.92
C THR A 21 -11.92 -10.72 6.16
N VAL A 22 -10.85 -10.75 6.96
CA VAL A 22 -10.79 -11.51 8.21
C VAL A 22 -11.14 -10.63 9.42
N PRO A 23 -11.80 -11.18 10.46
CA PRO A 23 -12.04 -10.46 11.70
C PRO A 23 -10.73 -10.04 12.38
N ARG A 24 -10.73 -8.87 13.03
CA ARG A 24 -9.53 -8.28 13.65
C ARG A 24 -8.91 -9.17 14.76
N TRP A 25 -9.72 -9.94 15.49
CA TRP A 25 -9.25 -10.84 16.55
C TRP A 25 -8.39 -11.98 16.01
N VAL A 26 -8.54 -12.37 14.74
CA VAL A 26 -7.69 -13.39 14.10
C VAL A 26 -6.25 -12.92 14.04
N LEU A 27 -6.00 -11.61 13.95
CA LEU A 27 -4.64 -11.06 13.96
C LEU A 27 -4.06 -10.96 15.38
N ALA A 28 -4.84 -11.19 16.44
CA ALA A 28 -4.37 -11.07 17.82
C ALA A 28 -3.33 -12.15 18.21
N VAL A 29 -3.28 -13.29 17.49
CA VAL A 29 -2.21 -14.29 17.64
C VAL A 29 -0.86 -13.80 17.13
N ALA A 30 -0.82 -12.72 16.36
CA ALA A 30 0.40 -12.09 15.84
C ALA A 30 0.40 -10.58 16.21
N PRO A 31 0.74 -10.23 17.45
CA PRO A 31 0.54 -8.86 17.98
C PRO A 31 1.25 -7.77 17.16
N TYR A 32 2.42 -8.07 16.59
CA TYR A 32 3.12 -7.14 15.69
C TYR A 32 2.34 -6.88 14.39
N MET A 33 1.83 -7.94 13.74
CA MET A 33 1.03 -7.79 12.52
C MET A 33 -0.27 -7.03 12.78
N HIS A 34 -0.91 -7.29 13.93
CA HIS A 34 -2.11 -6.58 14.34
C HIS A 34 -1.88 -5.06 14.42
N LEU A 35 -0.78 -4.64 15.04
CA LEU A 35 -0.40 -3.23 15.11
C LEU A 35 -0.10 -2.67 13.71
N MET A 36 0.74 -3.34 12.94
CA MET A 36 1.16 -2.88 11.61
C MET A 36 -0.04 -2.64 10.67
N ILE A 37 -1.02 -3.54 10.67
CA ILE A 37 -2.20 -3.46 9.80
C ILE A 37 -3.17 -2.35 10.25
N GLY A 38 -3.21 -2.05 11.55
CA GLY A 38 -4.10 -1.04 12.14
C GLY A 38 -3.59 0.39 12.00
N VAL A 39 -2.28 0.59 11.89
CA VAL A 39 -1.69 1.94 11.87
C VAL A 39 -1.81 2.56 10.48
N THR A 40 -2.49 3.70 10.41
CA THR A 40 -2.47 4.58 9.23
C THR A 40 -1.77 5.88 9.59
N MET A 41 -0.56 6.07 9.08
CA MET A 41 0.23 7.28 9.29
C MET A 41 0.15 8.18 8.05
N ARG A 42 -0.09 9.48 8.25
CA ARG A 42 0.00 10.48 7.18
C ARG A 42 1.43 11.02 7.17
N VAL A 43 2.22 10.55 6.20
CA VAL A 43 3.63 10.95 6.04
C VAL A 43 3.74 11.99 4.92
N SER A 44 4.51 13.04 5.15
CA SER A 44 4.87 14.02 4.12
C SER A 44 6.26 13.70 3.55
N SER A 45 6.38 13.87 2.23
CA SER A 45 7.64 13.77 1.49
C SER A 45 8.33 15.12 1.29
N ASP A 46 7.80 16.21 1.84
CA ASP A 46 8.24 17.58 1.53
C ASP A 46 9.70 17.83 1.93
N LYS A 47 10.14 17.25 3.04
CA LYS A 47 11.54 17.36 3.47
C LYS A 47 12.49 16.77 2.41
N ALA A 48 12.19 15.57 1.94
CA ALA A 48 12.98 14.90 0.91
C ALA A 48 12.96 15.67 -0.42
N ARG A 49 11.83 16.27 -0.79
CA ARG A 49 11.74 17.14 -1.98
C ARG A 49 12.61 18.38 -1.86
N ARG A 50 12.57 19.06 -0.69
CA ARG A 50 13.31 20.31 -0.46
C ARG A 50 14.81 20.09 -0.33
N GLU A 51 15.23 19.08 0.43
CA GLU A 51 16.64 18.92 0.81
C GLU A 51 17.41 18.03 -0.17
N LEU A 52 16.72 17.07 -0.81
CA LEU A 52 17.37 16.07 -1.67
C LEU A 52 16.99 16.24 -3.15
N GLY A 53 16.15 17.23 -3.48
CA GLY A 53 15.59 17.38 -4.83
C GLY A 53 14.76 16.18 -5.29
N TRP A 54 14.33 15.33 -4.35
CA TRP A 54 13.71 14.04 -4.67
C TRP A 54 12.33 14.23 -5.29
N GLN A 55 12.07 13.60 -6.43
CA GLN A 55 10.76 13.55 -7.07
C GLN A 55 10.37 12.10 -7.36
N PRO A 56 9.17 11.65 -6.95
CA PRO A 56 8.72 10.30 -7.25
C PRO A 56 8.41 10.17 -8.75
N VAL A 57 8.93 9.12 -9.39
CA VAL A 57 8.62 8.78 -10.79
C VAL A 57 7.11 8.53 -10.97
N TYR A 58 6.47 7.95 -9.95
CA TYR A 58 5.03 7.71 -9.90
C TYR A 58 4.41 8.51 -8.73
N PRO A 59 3.74 9.64 -9.01
CA PRO A 59 3.14 10.50 -7.98
C PRO A 59 2.06 9.82 -7.14
N THR A 60 1.41 8.78 -7.68
CA THR A 60 0.40 8.00 -6.99
C THR A 60 0.76 6.52 -6.91
N VAL A 61 0.26 5.86 -5.86
CA VAL A 61 0.39 4.40 -5.69
C VAL A 61 -0.21 3.65 -6.89
N LEU A 62 -1.32 4.13 -7.43
CA LEU A 62 -2.00 3.49 -8.55
C LEU A 62 -1.18 3.55 -9.85
N GLU A 63 -0.54 4.69 -10.13
CA GLU A 63 0.36 4.82 -11.28
C GLU A 63 1.55 3.87 -11.16
N GLY A 64 2.16 3.79 -9.97
CA GLY A 64 3.27 2.87 -9.72
C GLY A 64 2.87 1.41 -9.88
N LEU A 65 1.70 1.01 -9.35
CA LEU A 65 1.19 -0.35 -9.50
C LEU A 65 0.89 -0.71 -10.96
N ARG A 66 0.32 0.21 -11.73
CA ARG A 66 0.06 -0.01 -13.16
C ARG A 66 1.35 -0.18 -13.95
N ALA A 67 2.34 0.68 -13.70
CA ALA A 67 3.64 0.58 -14.36
C ALA A 67 4.36 -0.74 -14.01
N GLN A 68 4.26 -1.19 -12.77
CA GLN A 68 4.80 -2.49 -12.35
C GLN A 68 4.06 -3.66 -13.02
N ALA A 69 2.72 -3.62 -13.08
CA ALA A 69 1.93 -4.67 -13.74
C ALA A 69 2.23 -4.76 -15.24
N SER A 70 2.43 -3.63 -15.92
CA SER A 70 2.81 -3.63 -17.34
C SER A 70 4.24 -4.13 -17.60
N ALA A 71 5.13 -4.02 -16.61
CA ALA A 71 6.52 -4.47 -16.73
C ALA A 71 6.70 -5.97 -16.45
N GLN A 72 5.67 -6.65 -15.94
CA GLN A 72 5.70 -8.10 -15.66
C GLN A 72 5.13 -8.96 -16.81
N VAL A 73 4.71 -8.35 -17.91
CA VAL A 73 4.28 -9.00 -19.16
C VAL A 73 5.46 -9.07 -20.13
#